data_AF-A0AAW0RUE9-F1
#
_entry.id   AF-A0AAW0RUE9-F1
#
_cell.length_a   1.000
_cell.length_b   1.000
_cell.length_c   1.000
_cell.angle_alpha   90.00
_cell.angle_beta   90.00
_cell.angle_gamma   90.00
#
_symmetry.space_group_name_H-M   'P 1'
#
loop_
_entity.id
_entity.type
_entity.pdbx_description
1 polymer ?
#
loop_
_entity_poly.entity_id
_entity_poly.type
_entity_poly.pdbx_seq_one_letter_code
_entity_poly.pdbx_strand_id
1 'polypeptide(L)'
;MQMAIWSVARAILLLTTSLNAAHGLTINNARDLIPSPSQDPFYVPPSGFESASPGAVLRSRNVSSGRRVRHCYRHHRLQARATLSHPPTMKVQTPLLHKGWTAGGIPANLTYIFEFIDGSLLSGVEIVALAGLMKPSAYGATLKPFIDGISTPALQKLLQFANTQCFVPDLLAFPFQSLFDTKYQSLGKDVLTNLTMLSALQDNTLGVDKAQKPTAPFLMFHAKPDELVAYAPAAKVHDTWCDNGATVEFVEYANGGHVTTAVLGLVDALKFADDSFNNQVASGCTSKTVLDDTLNPLAFGVALEPLAVGLINYLIALGRKDANWLAGIKEGKPIAL
;
A
#
# COMPACT_ATOMS: atom_id res chain seq x y z
N MET A 1 -26.87 18.54 -3.71
CA MET A 1 -26.37 17.46 -2.82
C MET A 1 -26.63 16.07 -3.37
N GLN A 2 -27.82 15.77 -3.91
CA GLN A 2 -28.13 14.45 -4.48
C GLN A 2 -27.32 14.10 -5.75
N MET A 3 -27.01 15.07 -6.62
CA MET A 3 -26.26 14.82 -7.87
C MET A 3 -24.77 14.45 -7.66
N ALA A 4 -24.14 14.82 -6.54
CA ALA A 4 -22.76 14.45 -6.23
C ALA A 4 -22.62 12.98 -5.81
N ILE A 5 -23.65 12.44 -5.14
CA ILE A 5 -23.71 11.04 -4.67
C ILE A 5 -23.82 10.07 -5.87
N TRP A 6 -24.57 10.46 -6.91
CA TRP A 6 -24.69 9.66 -8.14
C TRP A 6 -23.43 9.67 -9.01
N SER A 7 -22.63 10.74 -8.98
CA SER A 7 -21.39 10.85 -9.76
C SER A 7 -20.24 10.02 -9.16
N VAL A 8 -20.13 9.97 -7.84
CA VAL A 8 -19.11 9.13 -7.15
C VAL A 8 -19.47 7.64 -7.28
N ALA A 9 -20.75 7.28 -7.12
CA ALA A 9 -21.20 5.91 -7.34
C ALA A 9 -21.00 5.44 -8.80
N ARG A 10 -21.14 6.34 -9.78
CA ARG A 10 -20.84 6.05 -11.20
C ARG A 10 -19.36 5.92 -11.50
N ALA A 11 -18.49 6.74 -10.91
CA ALA A 11 -17.04 6.61 -11.07
C ALA A 11 -16.53 5.26 -10.53
N ILE A 12 -17.08 4.81 -9.40
CA ILE A 12 -16.77 3.50 -8.82
C ILE A 12 -17.32 2.35 -9.69
N LEU A 13 -18.53 2.50 -10.27
CA LEU A 13 -19.12 1.51 -11.18
C LEU A 13 -18.38 1.43 -12.55
N LEU A 14 -17.75 2.52 -13.00
CA LEU A 14 -16.94 2.53 -14.23
C LEU A 14 -15.53 1.94 -14.00
N LEU A 15 -15.00 2.04 -12.79
CA LEU A 15 -13.81 1.30 -12.36
C LEU A 15 -14.05 -0.21 -12.30
N THR A 16 -15.27 -0.68 -11.97
CA THR A 16 -15.58 -2.12 -11.97
C THR A 16 -15.83 -2.68 -13.37
N THR A 17 -16.40 -1.91 -14.30
CA THR A 17 -16.59 -2.37 -15.69
C THR A 17 -15.30 -2.35 -16.50
N SER A 18 -14.38 -1.42 -16.26
CA SER A 18 -13.06 -1.40 -16.92
C SER A 18 -12.09 -2.48 -16.40
N LEU A 19 -12.22 -2.92 -15.14
CA LEU A 19 -11.52 -4.12 -14.67
C LEU A 19 -12.16 -5.44 -15.15
N ASN A 20 -13.48 -5.48 -15.39
CA ASN A 20 -14.15 -6.70 -15.84
C ASN A 20 -14.21 -6.88 -17.37
N ALA A 21 -14.10 -5.82 -18.18
CA ALA A 21 -14.13 -5.92 -19.64
C ALA A 21 -12.86 -6.57 -20.26
N ALA A 22 -11.83 -6.86 -19.46
CA ALA A 22 -10.65 -7.62 -19.90
C ALA A 22 -10.78 -9.15 -19.75
N HIS A 23 -11.93 -9.68 -19.33
CA HIS A 23 -12.12 -11.12 -19.04
C HIS A 23 -12.82 -11.92 -20.15
N GLY A 24 -12.92 -11.38 -21.36
CA GLY A 24 -13.58 -12.03 -22.51
C GLY A 24 -12.62 -12.62 -23.55
N LEU A 25 -11.59 -13.37 -23.15
CA LEU A 25 -10.83 -14.21 -24.10
C LEU A 25 -10.80 -15.63 -23.54
N THR A 26 -11.55 -16.52 -24.19
CA THR A 26 -11.54 -17.96 -23.93
C THR A 26 -10.12 -18.49 -24.12
N ILE A 27 -9.47 -18.93 -23.04
CA ILE A 27 -8.11 -19.48 -23.06
C ILE A 27 -8.20 -21.00 -23.00
N ASN A 28 -8.28 -21.64 -24.15
CA ASN A 28 -8.00 -23.06 -24.27
C ASN A 28 -6.47 -23.26 -24.27
N ASN A 29 -5.87 -23.47 -23.10
CA ASN A 29 -4.65 -24.27 -22.90
C ASN A 29 -4.27 -24.33 -21.41
N ALA A 30 -4.41 -25.52 -20.82
CA ALA A 30 -4.08 -25.82 -19.43
C ALA A 30 -2.56 -25.96 -19.22
N ARG A 31 -1.84 -24.83 -19.11
CA ARG A 31 -0.51 -24.78 -18.48
C ARG A 31 -0.56 -23.83 -17.28
N ASP A 32 -0.52 -24.42 -16.09
CA ASP A 32 -0.33 -23.87 -14.74
C ASP A 32 -0.91 -22.47 -14.50
N LEU A 33 -2.25 -22.38 -14.48
CA LEU A 33 -2.92 -21.29 -13.76
C LEU A 33 -2.53 -21.40 -12.28
N ILE A 34 -1.80 -20.41 -11.78
CA ILE A 34 -1.51 -20.30 -10.35
C ILE A 34 -2.86 -20.26 -9.61
N PRO A 35 -3.13 -21.19 -8.67
CA PRO A 35 -4.36 -21.13 -7.89
C PRO A 35 -4.46 -19.82 -7.11
N SER A 36 -5.68 -19.43 -6.73
CA SER A 36 -5.84 -18.30 -5.81
C SER A 36 -5.05 -18.55 -4.51
N PRO A 37 -4.53 -17.52 -3.82
CA PRO A 37 -3.73 -17.74 -2.61
C PRO A 37 -4.39 -18.62 -1.54
N SER A 38 -5.72 -18.57 -1.43
CA SER A 38 -6.49 -19.41 -0.49
C SER A 38 -6.54 -20.89 -0.89
N GLN A 39 -6.29 -21.20 -2.16
CA GLN A 39 -6.29 -22.57 -2.73
C GLN A 39 -4.88 -23.06 -3.04
N ASP A 40 -3.86 -22.25 -2.78
CA ASP A 40 -2.48 -22.52 -3.17
C ASP A 40 -1.65 -22.94 -1.95
N PRO A 41 -1.22 -24.21 -1.85
CA PRO A 41 -0.41 -24.70 -0.73
C PRO A 41 0.90 -23.93 -0.53
N PHE A 42 1.37 -23.19 -1.54
CA PHE A 42 2.51 -22.28 -1.42
C PHE A 42 2.28 -21.12 -0.44
N TYR A 43 1.04 -20.83 -0.03
CA TYR A 43 0.73 -19.82 0.99
C TYR A 43 0.51 -20.44 2.38
N VAL A 44 0.56 -21.76 2.51
CA VAL A 44 0.54 -22.45 3.81
C VAL A 44 1.98 -22.57 4.31
N PRO A 45 2.34 -22.09 5.52
CA PRO A 45 3.68 -22.26 6.08
C PRO A 45 4.02 -23.74 6.32
N PRO A 46 5.27 -24.19 6.07
CA PRO A 46 5.69 -25.54 6.43
C PRO A 46 5.81 -25.67 7.96
N SER A 47 5.65 -26.88 8.50
CA SER A 47 5.83 -27.12 9.93
C SER A 47 7.25 -26.73 10.39
N GLY A 48 7.36 -26.03 11.53
CA GLY A 48 8.63 -25.62 12.12
C GLY A 48 9.28 -24.39 11.49
N PHE A 49 8.59 -23.69 10.57
CA PHE A 49 9.10 -22.47 9.93
C PHE A 49 9.45 -21.35 10.92
N GLU A 50 8.84 -21.36 12.10
CA GLU A 50 9.05 -20.40 13.18
C GLU A 50 10.50 -20.39 13.66
N SER A 51 11.16 -21.54 13.59
CA SER A 51 12.56 -21.77 13.95
C SER A 51 13.58 -21.28 12.90
N ALA A 52 13.12 -20.98 11.68
CA ALA A 52 13.99 -20.49 10.62
C ALA A 52 14.41 -19.04 10.89
N SER A 53 15.63 -18.68 10.51
CA SER A 53 16.15 -17.31 10.64
C SER A 53 15.30 -16.31 9.85
N PRO A 54 15.12 -15.05 10.33
CA PRO A 54 14.50 -14.00 9.51
C PRO A 54 15.20 -13.87 8.15
N GLY A 55 14.41 -13.86 7.07
CA GLY A 55 14.89 -13.83 5.69
C GLY A 55 15.22 -15.20 5.09
N ALA A 56 15.15 -16.30 5.86
CA ALA A 56 15.38 -17.64 5.34
C ALA A 56 14.33 -18.01 4.27
N VAL A 57 14.81 -18.49 3.12
CA VAL A 57 13.96 -19.00 2.04
C VAL A 57 13.42 -20.37 2.46
N LEU A 58 12.11 -20.46 2.61
CA LEU A 58 11.39 -21.67 3.01
C LEU A 58 10.97 -22.51 1.80
N ARG A 59 10.53 -21.85 0.72
CA ARG A 59 10.19 -22.49 -0.57
C ARG A 59 10.49 -21.55 -1.73
N SER A 60 10.69 -22.12 -2.91
CA SER A 60 10.83 -21.38 -4.16
C SER A 60 10.06 -22.07 -5.28
N ARG A 61 9.40 -21.32 -6.16
CA ARG A 61 8.86 -21.88 -7.41
C ARG A 61 8.98 -20.93 -8.59
N ASN A 62 9.07 -21.50 -9.78
CA ASN A 62 8.94 -20.76 -11.03
C ASN A 62 7.47 -20.40 -11.25
N VAL A 63 7.25 -19.24 -11.84
CA VAL A 63 5.92 -18.71 -12.10
C VAL A 63 5.90 -18.11 -13.50
N SER A 64 4.87 -18.44 -14.29
CA SER A 64 4.58 -17.78 -15.56
C SER A 64 3.42 -16.81 -15.38
N SER A 65 3.63 -15.51 -15.56
CA SER A 65 2.54 -14.53 -15.55
C SER A 65 1.78 -14.58 -16.87
N GLY A 66 0.49 -14.90 -16.84
CA GLY A 66 -0.37 -15.16 -18.02
C GLY A 66 -0.67 -13.99 -18.97
N ARG A 67 0.09 -12.88 -18.94
CA ARG A 67 -0.03 -11.85 -19.99
C ARG A 67 0.91 -12.21 -21.14
N ARG A 68 0.36 -12.23 -22.37
CA ARG A 68 1.10 -12.33 -23.65
C ARG A 68 2.01 -11.12 -23.87
N VAL A 69 3.05 -11.01 -23.05
CA VAL A 69 4.28 -10.36 -23.44
C VAL A 69 5.34 -11.44 -23.26
N ARG A 70 6.04 -11.80 -24.33
CA ARG A 70 7.16 -12.75 -24.32
C ARG A 70 8.34 -12.14 -23.55
N HIS A 71 8.13 -11.88 -22.26
CA HIS A 71 9.20 -11.55 -21.34
C HIS A 71 9.83 -12.86 -20.89
N CYS A 72 11.07 -13.09 -21.32
CA CYS A 72 11.92 -14.12 -20.73
C CYS A 72 12.40 -13.65 -19.35
N TYR A 73 11.48 -13.36 -18.43
CA TYR A 73 11.81 -13.28 -17.01
C TYR A 73 11.36 -14.58 -16.37
N ARG A 74 12.29 -15.35 -15.78
CA ARG A 74 11.91 -16.39 -14.81
C ARG A 74 11.39 -15.64 -13.59
N HIS A 75 10.07 -15.56 -13.43
CA HIS A 75 9.52 -15.06 -12.18
C HIS A 75 9.68 -16.16 -11.13
N HIS A 76 10.53 -15.91 -10.13
CA HIS A 76 10.66 -16.77 -8.96
C HIS A 76 9.78 -16.21 -7.84
N ARG A 77 8.86 -17.00 -7.30
CA ARG A 77 8.26 -16.70 -5.99
C ARG A 77 9.09 -17.39 -4.93
N LEU A 78 9.58 -16.65 -3.95
CA LEU A 78 10.12 -17.22 -2.72
C LEU A 78 9.12 -17.05 -1.60
N GLN A 79 8.89 -18.12 -0.87
CA GLN A 79 8.26 -18.09 0.44
C GLN A 79 9.40 -17.91 1.44
N ALA A 80 9.46 -16.79 2.15
CA ALA A 80 10.51 -16.50 3.12
C ALA A 80 9.92 -16.24 4.51
N ARG A 81 10.69 -16.60 5.55
CA ARG A 81 10.33 -16.29 6.93
C ARG A 81 10.51 -14.79 7.17
N ALA A 82 9.43 -14.11 7.53
CA ALA A 82 9.42 -12.68 7.80
C ALA A 82 9.33 -12.39 9.29
N THR A 83 9.96 -11.30 9.71
CA THR A 83 9.69 -10.65 10.98
C THR A 83 8.58 -9.63 10.74
N LEU A 84 7.37 -9.95 11.19
CA LEU A 84 6.39 -8.96 11.63
C LEU A 84 6.43 -8.93 13.16
N SER A 85 5.96 -7.85 13.77
CA SER A 85 5.76 -7.77 15.21
C SER A 85 4.88 -8.97 15.63
N HIS A 86 5.50 -9.89 16.37
CA HIS A 86 5.00 -11.10 17.02
C HIS A 86 3.56 -11.56 16.70
N PRO A 87 3.33 -12.80 16.21
CA PRO A 87 4.25 -13.95 16.04
C PRO A 87 4.99 -13.98 14.69
N PRO A 88 6.01 -14.85 14.51
CA PRO A 88 6.70 -15.01 13.23
C PRO A 88 5.71 -15.30 12.09
N THR A 89 5.88 -14.59 10.98
CA THR A 89 5.02 -14.70 9.81
C THR A 89 5.83 -15.08 8.59
N MET A 90 5.13 -15.39 7.52
CA MET A 90 5.73 -15.73 6.25
C MET A 90 5.37 -14.65 5.24
N LYS A 91 6.38 -14.18 4.49
CA LYS A 91 6.15 -13.29 3.35
C LYS A 91 6.58 -13.99 2.07
N VAL A 92 5.76 -13.85 1.04
CA VAL A 92 6.16 -14.24 -0.31
C VAL A 92 6.83 -13.03 -0.94
N GLN A 93 8.13 -13.10 -1.22
CA GLN A 93 8.90 -11.99 -1.78
C GLN A 93 9.87 -12.49 -2.86
N THR A 94 10.26 -11.62 -3.77
CA THR A 94 11.45 -11.80 -4.64
C THR A 94 12.66 -11.19 -3.92
N PRO A 95 13.79 -11.90 -3.78
CA PRO A 95 14.95 -11.37 -3.06
C PRO A 95 15.58 -10.26 -3.90
N LEU A 96 15.62 -9.04 -3.35
CA LEU A 96 16.26 -7.89 -3.98
C LEU A 96 17.20 -7.23 -2.96
N LEU A 97 18.39 -6.84 -3.42
CA LEU A 97 19.26 -5.93 -2.68
C LEU A 97 18.58 -4.55 -2.68
N HIS A 98 18.36 -3.98 -1.50
CA HIS A 98 17.68 -2.68 -1.36
C HIS A 98 18.70 -1.55 -1.51
N LYS A 99 18.61 -0.76 -2.59
CA LYS A 99 19.45 0.42 -2.84
C LYS A 99 18.83 1.72 -2.33
N GLY A 100 17.53 1.72 -2.11
CA GLY A 100 16.76 2.83 -1.57
C GLY A 100 15.32 2.40 -1.35
N TRP A 101 14.56 3.25 -0.67
CA TRP A 101 13.13 3.08 -0.41
C TRP A 101 12.36 4.23 -1.04
N THR A 102 11.16 3.97 -1.54
CA THR A 102 10.23 5.02 -1.98
C THR A 102 8.85 4.70 -1.45
N ALA A 103 8.21 5.69 -0.82
CA ALA A 103 6.85 5.57 -0.33
C ALA A 103 6.19 6.95 -0.24
N GLY A 104 4.88 6.97 -0.43
CA GLY A 104 4.09 8.18 -0.25
C GLY A 104 2.77 7.91 0.46
N GLY A 105 2.12 8.98 0.92
CA GLY A 105 0.93 8.86 1.76
C GLY A 105 1.20 8.03 3.02
N ILE A 106 2.35 8.25 3.67
CA ILE A 106 2.88 7.35 4.71
C ILE A 106 2.00 7.45 5.97
N PRO A 107 1.33 6.35 6.40
CA PRO A 107 0.48 6.35 7.57
C PRO A 107 1.31 6.29 8.86
N ALA A 108 2.01 7.38 9.17
CA ALA A 108 3.02 7.44 10.23
C ALA A 108 2.46 7.34 11.66
N ASN A 109 1.17 7.61 11.85
CA ASN A 109 0.51 7.50 13.15
C ASN A 109 -0.92 6.99 12.94
N LEU A 110 -1.16 5.71 13.26
CA LEU A 110 -2.47 5.11 13.06
C LEU A 110 -3.55 5.72 13.95
N THR A 111 -3.23 6.11 15.19
CA THR A 111 -4.18 6.81 16.09
C THR A 111 -4.70 8.07 15.41
N TYR A 112 -3.78 8.89 14.88
CA TYR A 112 -4.15 10.11 14.16
C TYR A 112 -5.03 9.80 12.96
N ILE A 113 -4.77 8.72 12.21
CA ILE A 113 -5.58 8.33 11.07
C ILE A 113 -6.99 7.94 11.49
N PHE A 114 -7.12 7.06 12.50
CA PHE A 114 -8.42 6.68 13.05
C PHE A 114 -9.23 7.89 13.54
N GLU A 115 -8.58 8.95 14.04
CA GLU A 115 -9.31 10.17 14.41
C GLU A 115 -9.62 11.08 13.21
N PHE A 116 -8.73 11.12 12.22
CA PHE A 116 -8.82 12.02 11.07
C PHE A 116 -9.91 11.61 10.07
N ILE A 117 -10.08 10.31 9.83
CA ILE A 117 -11.04 9.81 8.83
C ILE A 117 -12.39 9.40 9.42
N ASP A 118 -12.55 9.37 10.75
CA ASP A 118 -13.79 8.99 11.42
C ASP A 118 -14.94 9.92 11.05
N GLY A 119 -16.10 9.35 10.77
CA GLY A 119 -17.27 10.09 10.28
C GLY A 119 -17.16 10.65 8.86
N SER A 120 -16.04 10.46 8.16
CA SER A 120 -15.85 10.94 6.77
C SER A 120 -16.38 9.94 5.73
N LEU A 121 -16.28 10.29 4.45
CA LEU A 121 -16.58 9.34 3.36
C LEU A 121 -15.65 8.11 3.40
N LEU A 122 -14.47 8.23 4.01
CA LEU A 122 -13.40 7.23 3.99
C LEU A 122 -13.33 6.38 5.27
N SER A 123 -14.27 6.50 6.21
CA SER A 123 -14.27 5.73 7.47
C SER A 123 -14.23 4.21 7.27
N GLY A 124 -14.60 3.67 6.09
CA GLY A 124 -14.42 2.25 5.77
C GLY A 124 -12.98 1.76 5.89
N VAL A 125 -11.98 2.63 5.73
CA VAL A 125 -10.57 2.27 5.94
C VAL A 125 -10.28 1.92 7.39
N GLU A 126 -11.01 2.47 8.37
CA GLU A 126 -10.87 2.13 9.79
C GLU A 126 -11.21 0.67 10.05
N ILE A 127 -12.30 0.18 9.44
CA ILE A 127 -12.74 -1.21 9.57
C ILE A 127 -11.70 -2.15 8.95
N VAL A 128 -11.14 -1.79 7.80
CA VAL A 128 -10.08 -2.56 7.14
C VAL A 128 -8.81 -2.58 7.99
N ALA A 129 -8.41 -1.43 8.53
CA ALA A 129 -7.25 -1.31 9.40
C ALA A 129 -7.43 -2.15 10.68
N LEU A 130 -8.61 -2.06 11.31
CA LEU A 130 -8.96 -2.85 12.49
C LEU A 130 -8.94 -4.35 12.21
N ALA A 131 -9.57 -4.79 11.11
CA ALA A 131 -9.56 -6.19 10.68
C ALA A 131 -8.13 -6.70 10.39
N GLY A 132 -7.28 -5.84 9.83
CA GLY A 132 -5.86 -6.11 9.59
C GLY A 132 -5.05 -6.28 10.88
N LEU A 133 -5.21 -5.35 11.84
CA LEU A 133 -4.55 -5.42 13.14
C LEU A 133 -4.98 -6.66 13.94
N MET A 134 -6.23 -7.10 13.79
CA MET A 134 -6.77 -8.31 14.43
C MET A 134 -6.32 -9.63 13.77
N LYS A 135 -5.56 -9.59 12.67
CA LYS A 135 -5.08 -10.84 12.04
C LYS A 135 -4.12 -11.59 12.97
N PRO A 136 -4.12 -12.95 12.95
CA PRO A 136 -3.17 -13.75 13.72
C PRO A 136 -1.70 -13.45 13.40
N SER A 137 -1.43 -12.96 12.19
CA SER A 137 -0.11 -12.54 11.70
C SER A 137 0.30 -11.13 12.14
N ALA A 138 -0.54 -10.46 12.92
CA ALA A 138 -0.31 -9.13 13.48
C ALA A 138 -0.63 -9.22 14.98
N TYR A 139 -1.49 -8.36 15.51
CA TYR A 139 -1.82 -8.29 16.93
C TYR A 139 -3.03 -9.15 17.31
N GLY A 140 -3.43 -10.12 16.48
CA GLY A 140 -4.64 -10.90 16.68
C GLY A 140 -4.71 -11.69 17.99
N ALA A 141 -3.56 -12.09 18.55
CA ALA A 141 -3.51 -12.77 19.84
C ALA A 141 -4.04 -11.91 21.01
N THR A 142 -3.83 -10.59 20.95
CA THR A 142 -4.25 -9.63 21.98
C THR A 142 -5.50 -8.85 21.56
N LEU A 143 -5.54 -8.35 20.33
CA LEU A 143 -6.62 -7.50 19.84
C LEU A 143 -7.90 -8.28 19.55
N LYS A 144 -7.83 -9.53 19.07
CA LYS A 144 -9.05 -10.23 18.67
C LYS A 144 -10.00 -10.45 19.86
N PRO A 145 -9.57 -11.01 21.01
CA PRO A 145 -10.45 -11.18 22.17
C PRO A 145 -10.97 -9.84 22.71
N PHE A 146 -10.13 -8.80 22.72
CA PHE A 146 -10.51 -7.46 23.16
C PHE A 146 -11.61 -6.86 22.28
N ILE A 147 -11.40 -6.84 20.96
CA ILE A 147 -12.37 -6.27 20.01
C ILE A 147 -13.66 -7.10 19.98
N ASP A 148 -13.58 -8.44 20.01
CA ASP A 148 -14.77 -9.31 20.09
C ASP A 148 -15.62 -8.98 21.33
N GLY A 149 -14.98 -8.67 22.46
CA GLY A 149 -15.65 -8.35 23.73
C GLY A 149 -16.33 -6.99 23.78
N ILE A 150 -15.90 -6.02 22.97
CA ILE A 150 -16.50 -4.68 22.92
C ILE A 150 -17.41 -4.47 21.70
N SER A 151 -17.29 -5.33 20.67
CA SER A 151 -18.02 -5.18 19.40
C SER A 151 -19.50 -5.50 19.55
N THR A 152 -20.35 -4.69 18.91
CA THR A 152 -21.76 -5.05 18.66
C THR A 152 -21.87 -6.01 17.47
N PRO A 153 -23.03 -6.67 17.27
CA PRO A 153 -23.27 -7.47 16.07
C PRO A 153 -23.06 -6.68 14.76
N ALA A 154 -23.29 -5.36 14.78
CA ALA A 154 -23.09 -4.51 13.62
C ALA A 154 -21.60 -4.41 13.24
N LEU A 155 -20.72 -4.18 14.22
CA LEU A 155 -19.27 -4.17 13.97
C LEU A 155 -18.74 -5.55 13.59
N GLN A 156 -19.22 -6.61 14.23
CA GLN A 156 -18.80 -7.97 13.85
C GLN A 156 -19.15 -8.29 12.39
N LYS A 157 -20.30 -7.84 11.90
CA LYS A 157 -20.68 -8.00 10.49
C LYS A 157 -19.74 -7.24 9.55
N LEU A 158 -19.35 -6.02 9.91
CA LEU A 158 -18.40 -5.21 9.14
C LEU A 158 -17.00 -5.83 9.11
N LEU A 159 -16.52 -6.32 10.26
CA LEU A 159 -15.23 -7.03 10.35
C LEU A 159 -15.26 -8.33 9.53
N GLN A 160 -16.35 -9.09 9.56
CA GLN A 160 -16.49 -10.28 8.72
C GLN A 160 -16.50 -9.92 7.23
N PHE A 161 -17.18 -8.85 6.85
CA PHE A 161 -17.20 -8.35 5.48
C PHE A 161 -15.77 -8.00 5.01
N ALA A 162 -15.03 -7.21 5.79
CA ALA A 162 -13.63 -6.85 5.52
C ALA A 162 -12.67 -8.05 5.44
N ASN A 163 -13.02 -9.18 6.04
CA ASN A 163 -12.24 -10.41 5.94
C ASN A 163 -12.48 -11.20 4.64
N THR A 164 -13.55 -10.89 3.90
CA THR A 164 -13.99 -11.63 2.70
C THR A 164 -13.94 -10.82 1.43
N GLN A 165 -13.85 -9.50 1.54
CA GLN A 165 -13.83 -8.59 0.41
C GLN A 165 -12.43 -7.99 0.19
N CYS A 166 -12.31 -7.27 -0.91
CA CYS A 166 -11.16 -6.45 -1.22
C CYS A 166 -11.48 -4.98 -0.91
N PHE A 167 -10.47 -4.12 -1.07
CA PHE A 167 -10.49 -2.71 -0.67
C PHE A 167 -11.75 -1.90 -1.07
N VAL A 168 -12.22 -2.00 -2.33
CA VAL A 168 -13.31 -1.14 -2.83
C VAL A 168 -14.66 -1.44 -2.16
N PRO A 169 -15.15 -2.69 -2.09
CA PRO A 169 -16.34 -3.01 -1.31
C PRO A 169 -16.26 -2.56 0.16
N ASP A 170 -15.10 -2.73 0.81
CA ASP A 170 -14.94 -2.39 2.23
C ASP A 170 -15.08 -0.90 2.50
N LEU A 171 -14.52 -0.07 1.60
CA LEU A 171 -14.66 1.38 1.67
C LEU A 171 -16.14 1.82 1.65
N LEU A 172 -16.96 1.13 0.86
CA LEU A 172 -18.38 1.45 0.67
C LEU A 172 -19.29 0.88 1.76
N ALA A 173 -18.79 0.00 2.62
CA ALA A 173 -19.59 -0.63 3.66
C ALA A 173 -19.79 0.27 4.90
N PHE A 174 -18.96 1.30 5.07
CA PHE A 174 -18.95 2.15 6.26
C PHE A 174 -18.75 3.67 5.98
N PRO A 175 -19.29 4.27 4.90
CA PRO A 175 -19.10 5.69 4.64
C PRO A 175 -19.92 6.55 5.61
N PHE A 176 -19.33 7.66 6.06
CA PHE A 176 -19.94 8.65 6.98
C PHE A 176 -20.38 8.06 8.32
N GLN A 177 -19.82 6.91 8.69
CA GLN A 177 -20.01 6.28 9.99
C GLN A 177 -18.80 6.55 10.88
N SER A 178 -19.00 6.39 12.18
CA SER A 178 -17.96 6.56 13.18
C SER A 178 -17.71 5.24 13.89
N LEU A 179 -16.46 4.77 13.92
CA LEU A 179 -16.05 3.62 14.73
C LEU A 179 -16.21 3.93 16.24
N PHE A 180 -16.22 5.21 16.61
CA PHE A 180 -16.45 5.67 17.98
C PHE A 180 -17.94 5.74 18.37
N ASP A 181 -18.86 5.43 17.46
CA ASP A 181 -20.27 5.32 17.79
C ASP A 181 -20.54 4.02 18.57
N THR A 182 -21.22 4.15 19.72
CA THR A 182 -21.55 3.01 20.58
C THR A 182 -22.44 1.96 19.92
N LYS A 183 -23.06 2.29 18.77
CA LYS A 183 -23.77 1.29 17.94
C LYS A 183 -22.84 0.23 17.33
N TYR A 184 -21.53 0.48 17.26
CA TYR A 184 -20.53 -0.45 16.73
C TYR A 184 -19.66 -1.07 17.83
N GLN A 185 -19.27 -0.31 18.86
CA GLN A 185 -18.49 -0.85 19.98
C GLN A 185 -18.72 -0.08 21.28
N SER A 186 -18.56 -0.72 22.43
CA SER A 186 -19.03 -0.19 23.72
C SER A 186 -18.20 0.93 24.37
N LEU A 187 -16.97 1.19 23.91
CA LEU A 187 -16.01 2.12 24.53
C LEU A 187 -16.03 3.54 23.94
N GLY A 188 -16.74 3.77 22.83
CA GLY A 188 -16.71 5.07 22.16
C GLY A 188 -15.29 5.48 21.75
N LYS A 189 -14.89 6.74 21.99
CA LYS A 189 -13.53 7.21 21.67
C LYS A 189 -12.43 6.56 22.52
N ASP A 190 -12.77 6.05 23.71
CA ASP A 190 -11.80 5.42 24.60
C ASP A 190 -11.26 4.09 24.05
N VAL A 191 -11.82 3.59 22.93
CA VAL A 191 -11.27 2.43 22.21
C VAL A 191 -9.81 2.63 21.80
N LEU A 192 -9.40 3.85 21.43
CA LEU A 192 -8.01 4.12 20.99
C LEU A 192 -7.05 4.29 22.17
N THR A 193 -7.54 4.70 23.33
CA THR A 193 -6.72 4.92 24.55
C THR A 193 -6.71 3.70 25.46
N ASN A 194 -7.57 2.70 25.22
CA ASN A 194 -7.49 1.41 25.89
C ASN A 194 -6.10 0.80 25.70
N LEU A 195 -5.46 0.36 26.80
CA LEU A 195 -4.08 -0.15 26.78
C LEU A 195 -3.85 -1.27 25.74
N THR A 196 -4.85 -2.12 25.51
CA THR A 196 -4.74 -3.23 24.55
C THR A 196 -4.65 -2.73 23.11
N MET A 197 -5.49 -1.77 22.74
CA MET A 197 -5.45 -1.13 21.41
C MET A 197 -4.24 -0.21 21.29
N LEU A 198 -4.02 0.64 22.30
CA LEU A 198 -2.98 1.65 22.32
C LEU A 198 -1.60 1.06 22.09
N SER A 199 -1.29 -0.10 22.69
CA SER A 199 -0.02 -0.80 22.46
C SER A 199 0.19 -1.13 20.98
N ALA A 200 -0.85 -1.65 20.29
CA ALA A 200 -0.74 -1.96 18.87
C ALA A 200 -0.62 -0.69 18.01
N LEU A 201 -1.31 0.39 18.36
CA LEU A 201 -1.21 1.67 17.66
C LEU A 201 0.18 2.32 17.84
N GLN A 202 0.74 2.25 19.06
CA GLN A 202 2.08 2.74 19.37
C GLN A 202 3.16 1.96 18.61
N ASP A 203 3.06 0.63 18.54
CA ASP A 203 3.98 -0.20 17.77
C ASP A 203 3.96 0.10 16.25
N ASN A 204 2.86 0.69 15.75
CA ASN A 204 2.71 1.14 14.37
C ASN A 204 2.91 2.65 14.19
N THR A 205 3.48 3.34 15.17
CA THR A 205 3.81 4.77 15.05
C THR A 205 5.27 4.93 14.61
N LEU A 206 5.48 5.58 13.47
CA LEU A 206 6.81 5.84 12.90
C LEU A 206 7.45 7.07 13.53
N GLY A 207 8.78 7.10 13.52
CA GLY A 207 9.56 8.26 13.96
C GLY A 207 9.64 8.46 15.48
N VAL A 208 9.18 7.50 16.28
CA VAL A 208 9.30 7.54 17.75
C VAL A 208 10.61 6.91 18.25
N ASP A 209 11.04 5.82 17.61
CA ASP A 209 12.29 5.13 17.91
C ASP A 209 13.38 5.51 16.90
N LYS A 210 14.49 6.08 17.40
CA LYS A 210 15.64 6.48 16.60
C LYS A 210 16.27 5.32 15.83
N ALA A 211 16.18 4.09 16.37
CA ALA A 211 16.70 2.89 15.73
C ALA A 211 15.92 2.53 14.45
N GLN A 212 14.71 3.05 14.27
CA GLN A 212 13.85 2.79 13.11
C GLN A 212 14.12 3.74 11.93
N LYS A 213 15.11 4.63 12.02
CA LYS A 213 15.50 5.46 10.88
C LYS A 213 15.97 4.59 9.70
N PRO A 214 15.67 4.98 8.45
CA PRO A 214 16.12 4.20 7.31
C PRO A 214 17.65 4.22 7.20
N THR A 215 18.22 3.05 6.89
CA THR A 215 19.66 2.86 6.68
C THR A 215 20.09 3.02 5.23
N ALA A 216 19.13 2.94 4.29
CA ALA A 216 19.30 3.27 2.88
C ALA A 216 18.57 4.59 2.57
N PRO A 217 18.93 5.29 1.47
CA PRO A 217 18.21 6.48 1.05
C PRO A 217 16.71 6.25 0.90
N PHE A 218 15.90 7.25 1.25
CA PHE A 218 14.44 7.15 1.24
C PHE A 218 13.81 8.35 0.50
N LEU A 219 13.01 8.09 -0.54
CA LEU A 219 12.11 9.08 -1.12
C LEU A 219 10.75 9.02 -0.43
N MET A 220 10.39 10.11 0.24
CA MET A 220 9.05 10.36 0.76
C MET A 220 8.31 11.28 -0.22
N PHE A 221 7.02 11.05 -0.43
CA PHE A 221 6.17 11.99 -1.15
C PHE A 221 4.75 12.08 -0.58
N HIS A 222 4.20 13.28 -0.43
CA HIS A 222 2.91 13.45 0.27
C HIS A 222 2.22 14.76 -0.12
N ALA A 223 0.90 14.72 -0.33
CA ALA A 223 0.11 15.94 -0.49
C ALA A 223 -0.22 16.58 0.87
N LYS A 224 -0.02 17.90 0.99
CA LYS A 224 -0.45 18.67 2.16
C LYS A 224 -1.97 18.53 2.41
N PRO A 225 -2.85 18.58 1.40
CA PRO A 225 -4.30 18.37 1.57
C PRO A 225 -4.75 16.90 1.47
N ASP A 226 -3.88 15.91 1.69
CA ASP A 226 -4.26 14.48 1.64
C ASP A 226 -5.44 14.18 2.59
N GLU A 227 -6.55 13.73 1.99
CA GLU A 227 -7.83 13.52 2.63
C GLU A 227 -7.98 12.16 3.31
N LEU A 228 -7.04 11.23 3.10
CA LEU A 228 -7.07 9.88 3.67
C LEU A 228 -5.97 9.68 4.70
N VAL A 229 -4.73 10.05 4.37
CA VAL A 229 -3.58 9.94 5.25
C VAL A 229 -3.06 11.34 5.52
N ALA A 230 -3.40 11.86 6.70
CA ALA A 230 -3.00 13.20 7.09
C ALA A 230 -1.48 13.42 6.95
N TYR A 231 -1.12 14.57 6.38
CA TYR A 231 0.26 14.94 6.05
C TYR A 231 1.16 15.12 7.29
N ALA A 232 0.65 15.73 8.36
CA ALA A 232 1.47 16.20 9.48
C ALA A 232 2.29 15.10 10.18
N PRO A 233 1.74 13.90 10.47
CA PRO A 233 2.54 12.79 11.01
C PRO A 233 3.71 12.38 10.10
N ALA A 234 3.52 12.32 8.78
CA ALA A 234 4.59 11.95 7.85
C ALA A 234 5.69 13.02 7.79
N ALA A 235 5.32 14.30 7.80
CA ALA A 235 6.29 15.40 7.90
C ALA A 235 7.12 15.31 9.19
N LYS A 236 6.48 14.97 10.31
CA LYS A 236 7.18 14.77 11.58
C LYS A 236 8.18 13.60 11.53
N VAL A 237 7.83 12.52 10.82
CA VAL A 237 8.73 11.39 10.59
C VAL A 237 9.94 11.80 9.76
N HIS A 238 9.74 12.58 8.69
CA HIS A 238 10.83 13.13 7.89
C HIS A 238 11.82 13.89 8.79
N ASP A 239 11.34 14.88 9.55
CA ASP A 239 12.19 15.70 10.43
C ASP A 239 12.95 14.85 11.43
N THR A 240 12.25 13.89 12.05
CA THR A 240 12.86 13.01 13.05
C THR A 240 13.93 12.11 12.42
N TRP A 241 13.69 11.54 11.25
CA TRP A 241 14.70 10.74 10.55
C TRP A 241 15.91 11.60 10.15
N CYS A 242 15.69 12.83 9.72
CA CYS A 242 16.74 13.77 9.35
C CYS A 242 17.61 14.17 10.55
N ASP A 243 16.99 14.48 11.69
CA ASP A 243 17.69 14.79 12.95
C ASP A 243 18.55 13.61 13.43
N ASN A 244 18.23 12.39 13.01
CA ASN A 244 18.99 11.18 13.32
C ASN A 244 19.94 10.75 12.17
N GLY A 245 20.20 11.63 11.20
CA GLY A 245 21.18 11.41 10.13
C GLY A 245 20.75 10.35 9.12
N ALA A 246 19.46 10.30 8.78
CA ALA A 246 18.99 9.57 7.61
C ALA A 246 19.32 10.34 6.31
N THR A 247 19.22 9.64 5.18
CA THR A 247 19.21 10.25 3.85
C THR A 247 17.79 10.20 3.32
N VAL A 248 17.12 11.36 3.23
CA VAL A 248 15.70 11.44 2.85
C VAL A 248 15.48 12.56 1.84
N GLU A 249 14.83 12.24 0.73
CA GLU A 249 14.27 13.24 -0.18
C GLU A 249 12.77 13.32 0.09
N PHE A 250 12.24 14.50 0.42
CA PHE A 250 10.81 14.67 0.68
C PHE A 250 10.14 15.61 -0.32
N VAL A 251 9.27 15.04 -1.14
CA VAL A 251 8.47 15.77 -2.14
C VAL A 251 7.08 16.05 -1.59
N GLU A 252 6.80 17.30 -1.33
CA GLU A 252 5.51 17.74 -0.84
C GLU A 252 4.69 18.31 -1.99
N TYR A 253 3.43 17.90 -2.12
CA TYR A 253 2.51 18.52 -3.08
C TYR A 253 1.61 19.50 -2.33
N ALA A 254 1.65 20.78 -2.69
CA ALA A 254 0.84 21.81 -2.03
C ALA A 254 -0.67 21.62 -2.29
N ASN A 255 -1.01 21.05 -3.45
CA ASN A 255 -2.37 20.82 -3.92
C ASN A 255 -2.53 19.33 -4.32
N GLY A 256 -3.78 18.89 -4.53
CA GLY A 256 -4.12 17.49 -4.86
C GLY A 256 -4.82 16.76 -3.72
N GLY A 257 -4.69 15.43 -3.70
CA GLY A 257 -5.21 14.52 -2.69
C GLY A 257 -4.46 13.18 -2.69
N HIS A 258 -4.93 12.19 -1.93
CA HIS A 258 -4.22 10.92 -1.72
C HIS A 258 -3.91 10.19 -3.03
N VAL A 259 -4.93 10.00 -3.88
CA VAL A 259 -4.80 9.23 -5.13
C VAL A 259 -4.00 9.99 -6.19
N THR A 260 -4.19 11.30 -6.30
CA THR A 260 -3.44 12.10 -7.29
C THR A 260 -1.95 12.09 -6.98
N THR A 261 -1.61 12.12 -5.69
CA THR A 261 -0.23 12.05 -5.21
C THR A 261 0.46 10.75 -5.61
N ALA A 262 -0.26 9.63 -5.63
CA ALA A 262 0.28 8.35 -6.10
C ALA A 262 0.69 8.38 -7.59
N VAL A 263 -0.05 9.13 -8.42
CA VAL A 263 0.27 9.28 -9.86
C VAL A 263 1.44 10.23 -10.05
N LEU A 264 1.43 11.37 -9.37
CA LEU A 264 2.48 12.39 -9.48
C LEU A 264 3.82 11.87 -8.93
N GLY A 265 3.78 11.22 -7.77
CA GLY A 265 4.95 10.67 -7.10
C GLY A 265 5.61 9.54 -7.87
N LEU A 266 4.94 8.91 -8.85
CA LEU A 266 5.55 7.86 -9.65
C LEU A 266 6.76 8.36 -10.47
N VAL A 267 6.69 9.58 -11.01
CA VAL A 267 7.78 10.13 -11.81
C VAL A 267 9.01 10.35 -10.93
N ASP A 268 8.83 10.98 -9.76
CA ASP A 268 9.90 11.18 -8.78
C ASP A 268 10.43 9.82 -8.27
N ALA A 269 9.56 8.83 -8.04
CA ALA A 269 9.95 7.49 -7.58
C ALA A 269 10.78 6.72 -8.62
N LEU A 270 10.46 6.81 -9.90
CA LEU A 270 11.24 6.19 -10.97
C LEU A 270 12.62 6.84 -11.11
N LYS A 271 12.68 8.18 -11.05
CA LYS A 271 13.94 8.91 -11.04
C LYS A 271 14.79 8.53 -9.83
N PHE A 272 14.21 8.53 -8.64
CA PHE A 272 14.91 8.16 -7.42
C PHE A 272 15.42 6.71 -7.45
N ALA A 273 14.66 5.79 -8.05
CA ALA A 273 15.11 4.42 -8.24
C ALA A 273 16.36 4.36 -9.13
N ASP A 274 16.38 5.07 -10.26
CA ASP A 274 17.55 5.16 -11.14
C ASP A 274 18.75 5.78 -10.40
N ASP A 275 18.55 6.92 -9.74
CA ASP A 275 19.57 7.59 -8.95
C ASP A 275 20.10 6.66 -7.82
N SER A 276 19.24 5.86 -7.19
CA SER A 276 19.63 4.90 -6.14
C SER A 276 20.48 3.75 -6.69
N PHE A 277 20.14 3.19 -7.86
CA PHE A 277 20.92 2.13 -8.48
C PHE A 277 22.27 2.63 -9.00
N ASN A 278 22.33 3.87 -9.47
CA ASN A 278 23.55 4.54 -9.91
C ASN A 278 24.38 5.12 -8.76
N ASN A 279 23.91 5.01 -7.51
CA ASN A 279 24.54 5.60 -6.31
C ASN A 279 24.72 7.13 -6.43
N GLN A 280 23.74 7.80 -7.04
CA GLN A 280 23.70 9.24 -7.28
C GLN A 280 22.82 9.99 -6.26
N VAL A 281 22.15 9.29 -5.34
CA VAL A 281 21.40 9.95 -4.26
C VAL A 281 22.37 10.59 -3.27
N ALA A 282 22.28 11.91 -3.12
CA ALA A 282 23.12 12.68 -2.22
C ALA A 282 22.79 12.33 -0.75
N SER A 283 23.80 12.30 0.11
CA SER A 283 23.61 12.06 1.54
C SER A 283 22.92 13.24 2.24
N GLY A 284 22.14 12.94 3.28
CA GLY A 284 21.44 13.95 4.07
C GLY A 284 19.99 14.14 3.61
N CYS A 285 19.33 15.16 4.14
CA CYS A 285 17.93 15.41 3.86
C CYS A 285 17.70 16.61 2.95
N THR A 286 16.74 16.46 2.04
CA THR A 286 16.24 17.54 1.19
C THR A 286 14.71 17.52 1.18
N SER A 287 14.10 18.69 1.01
CA SER A 287 12.66 18.81 0.81
C SER A 287 12.36 19.82 -0.28
N LYS A 288 11.34 19.51 -1.10
CA LYS A 288 10.80 20.43 -2.11
C LYS A 288 9.27 20.42 -2.02
N THR A 289 8.65 21.60 -2.07
CA THR A 289 7.21 21.72 -2.29
C THR A 289 6.95 21.98 -3.78
N VAL A 290 6.08 21.17 -4.38
CA VAL A 290 5.57 21.33 -5.74
C VAL A 290 4.24 22.07 -5.69
N LEU A 291 4.18 23.21 -6.38
CA LEU A 291 2.98 24.01 -6.62
C LEU A 291 2.57 23.80 -8.07
N ASP A 292 1.42 23.17 -8.30
CA ASP A 292 0.84 23.03 -9.64
C ASP A 292 -0.64 23.41 -9.56
N ASP A 293 -0.98 24.52 -10.21
CA ASP A 293 -2.32 25.13 -10.21
C ASP A 293 -3.35 24.29 -11.01
N THR A 294 -2.91 23.27 -11.75
CA THR A 294 -3.80 22.30 -12.41
C THR A 294 -4.36 21.24 -11.45
N LEU A 295 -3.88 21.19 -10.20
CA LEU A 295 -4.23 20.21 -9.17
C LEU A 295 -5.44 20.64 -8.31
N ASN A 296 -6.56 21.02 -8.94
CA ASN A 296 -7.78 21.34 -8.20
C ASN A 296 -8.43 20.04 -7.65
N PRO A 297 -8.65 19.89 -6.33
CA PRO A 297 -9.21 18.68 -5.72
C PRO A 297 -10.64 18.36 -6.20
N LEU A 298 -11.40 19.35 -6.69
CA LEU A 298 -12.73 19.13 -7.28
C LEU A 298 -12.69 18.67 -8.76
N ALA A 299 -11.53 18.73 -9.43
CA ALA A 299 -11.41 18.35 -10.84
C ALA A 299 -11.41 16.82 -11.06
N PHE A 300 -11.11 16.02 -10.03
CA PHE A 300 -10.87 14.58 -10.21
C PHE A 300 -12.07 13.65 -10.02
N GLY A 301 -13.24 14.17 -9.64
CA GLY A 301 -14.48 13.41 -9.85
C GLY A 301 -14.78 13.14 -11.33
N VAL A 302 -14.18 13.93 -12.23
CA VAL A 302 -14.41 13.90 -13.70
C VAL A 302 -13.12 13.63 -14.49
N ALA A 303 -11.92 13.79 -13.90
CA ALA A 303 -10.63 13.72 -14.61
C ALA A 303 -9.74 12.50 -14.29
N LEU A 304 -10.22 11.50 -13.53
CA LEU A 304 -9.44 10.27 -13.24
C LEU A 304 -9.04 9.50 -14.51
N GLU A 305 -9.88 9.52 -15.55
CA GLU A 305 -9.60 8.84 -16.82
C GLU A 305 -8.36 9.41 -17.54
N PRO A 306 -8.23 10.73 -17.80
CA PRO A 306 -7.04 11.30 -18.43
C PRO A 306 -5.72 10.98 -17.72
N LEU A 307 -5.68 11.03 -16.38
CA LEU A 307 -4.47 10.70 -15.63
C LEU A 307 -4.18 9.20 -15.61
N ALA A 308 -5.21 8.35 -15.45
CA ALA A 308 -5.04 6.91 -15.53
C ALA A 308 -4.60 6.47 -16.95
N VAL A 309 -5.17 7.07 -17.99
CA VAL A 309 -4.78 6.86 -19.39
C VAL A 309 -3.37 7.39 -19.64
N GLY A 310 -3.02 8.56 -19.09
CA GLY A 310 -1.66 9.11 -19.13
C GLY A 310 -0.65 8.17 -18.48
N LEU A 311 -0.95 7.68 -17.28
CA LEU A 311 -0.16 6.70 -16.55
C LEU A 311 -0.04 5.38 -17.32
N ILE A 312 -1.14 4.84 -17.85
CA ILE A 312 -1.15 3.63 -18.66
C ILE A 312 -0.28 3.81 -19.92
N ASN A 313 -0.44 4.93 -20.63
CA ASN A 313 0.35 5.23 -21.83
C ASN A 313 1.84 5.38 -21.51
N TYR A 314 2.18 6.02 -20.38
CA TYR A 314 3.55 6.14 -19.90
C TYR A 314 4.15 4.77 -19.54
N LEU A 315 3.42 3.94 -18.78
CA LEU A 315 3.82 2.56 -18.45
C LEU A 315 3.95 1.67 -19.70
N ILE A 316 3.07 1.82 -20.69
CA ILE A 316 3.17 1.14 -21.98
C ILE A 316 4.43 1.60 -22.73
N ALA A 317 4.73 2.90 -22.74
CA ALA A 317 5.92 3.43 -23.39
C ALA A 317 7.22 2.93 -22.72
N LEU A 318 7.26 2.89 -21.39
CA LEU A 318 8.37 2.28 -20.65
C LEU A 318 8.52 0.79 -21.00
N GLY A 319 7.43 0.02 -20.96
CA GLY A 319 7.47 -1.41 -21.33
C GLY A 319 7.90 -1.66 -22.79
N ARG A 320 7.63 -0.72 -23.71
CA ARG A 320 8.15 -0.78 -25.10
C ARG A 320 9.65 -0.51 -25.16
N LYS A 321 10.17 0.44 -24.38
CA LYS A 321 11.61 0.67 -24.28
C LYS A 321 12.28 -0.59 -23.74
N ASP A 322 11.82 -1.15 -22.62
CA ASP A 322 12.40 -2.37 -22.04
C ASP A 322 12.42 -3.55 -23.02
N ALA A 323 11.36 -3.71 -23.82
CA ALA A 323 11.30 -4.73 -24.88
C ALA A 323 12.38 -4.51 -25.97
N ASN A 324 12.64 -3.26 -26.35
CA ASN A 324 13.68 -2.92 -27.32
C ASN A 324 15.10 -3.11 -26.75
N TRP A 325 15.30 -2.79 -25.46
CA TRP A 325 16.55 -3.06 -24.74
C TRP A 325 16.86 -4.55 -24.70
N LEU A 326 15.87 -5.39 -24.37
CA LEU A 326 16.00 -6.84 -24.36
C LEU A 326 16.28 -7.43 -25.75
N ALA A 327 15.71 -6.84 -26.81
CA ALA A 327 16.02 -7.24 -28.19
C ALA A 327 17.47 -6.89 -28.55
N GLY A 328 17.95 -5.69 -28.17
CA GLY A 328 19.33 -5.28 -28.38
C GLY A 328 20.35 -6.17 -27.66
N ILE A 329 20.06 -6.58 -26.42
CA ILE A 329 20.89 -7.53 -25.65
C ILE A 329 20.94 -8.90 -26.34
N LYS A 330 19.81 -9.40 -26.84
CA LYS A 330 19.74 -10.68 -27.58
C LYS A 330 20.49 -10.64 -28.91
N GLU A 331 20.63 -9.46 -29.50
CA GLU A 331 21.36 -9.21 -30.74
C GLU A 331 22.84 -8.86 -30.51
N GLY A 332 23.32 -8.88 -29.25
CA GLY A 332 24.73 -8.64 -28.92
C GLY A 332 25.16 -7.17 -29.07
N LYS A 333 24.23 -6.22 -29.10
CA LYS A 333 24.56 -4.79 -29.20
C LYS A 333 25.06 -4.27 -27.84
N PRO A 334 26.17 -3.50 -27.79
CA PRO A 334 26.69 -2.96 -26.55
C PRO A 334 25.72 -1.95 -25.93
N ILE A 335 25.68 -1.95 -24.60
CA ILE A 335 24.86 -1.06 -23.79
C ILE A 335 25.57 0.29 -23.70
N ALA A 336 24.99 1.33 -24.31
CA ALA A 336 25.33 2.71 -23.96
C ALA A 336 24.42 3.12 -22.80
N LEU A 337 25.02 3.34 -21.64
CA LEU A 337 24.39 3.97 -20.47
C LEU A 337 24.14 5.45 -20.75
#